data_AF-A0A161M4U0-F1
#
_entry.id   AF-A0A161M4U0-F1
#
_cell.length_a   1.000
_cell.length_b   1.000
_cell.length_c   1.000
_cell.angle_alpha   90.00
_cell.angle_beta   90.00
_cell.angle_gamma   90.00
#
_symmetry.space_group_name_H-M   'P 1'
#
loop_
_entity.id
_entity.type
_entity.pdbx_description
1 polymer ?
#
loop_
_entity_poly.entity_id
_entity_poly.type
_entity_poly.pdbx_seq_one_letter_code
_entity_poly.pdbx_strand_id
1 'polypeptide(L)'
;PVAEYPKVIVQKSGKKVPVVQAYGYTKYLGKLDLVWHANFTLKSAIGNPILLNSSVCKDKEVEEETLKWTSRLADLLGERKGASRVLLNGTCRLNECNMGNFITDALIHYVVNETKDDNTWTDAPIALFNSGAIRSSIEPTDNVTWGHLIAALPFDKQIARLSMNGSTLLKA
;
A
#
# COMPACT_ATOMS: atom_id res chain seq x y z
N PRO A 1 2.59 13.15 -13.74
CA PRO A 1 1.94 14.09 -12.79
C PRO A 1 0.45 14.24 -13.16
N VAL A 2 -0.45 14.25 -12.18
CA VAL A 2 -1.89 14.45 -12.43
C VAL A 2 -2.24 15.94 -12.57
N ALA A 3 -1.40 16.83 -12.04
CA ALA A 3 -1.50 18.28 -12.13
C ALA A 3 -0.13 18.96 -11.96
N GLU A 4 -0.10 20.28 -12.18
CA GLU A 4 1.03 21.16 -11.84
C GLU A 4 1.29 21.22 -10.33
N TYR A 5 2.53 21.58 -9.97
CA TYR A 5 2.95 21.77 -8.59
C TYR A 5 3.42 23.22 -8.37
N PRO A 6 2.80 23.99 -7.46
CA PRO A 6 1.56 23.69 -6.74
C PRO A 6 0.33 23.78 -7.65
N LYS A 7 -0.74 23.04 -7.33
CA LYS A 7 -2.04 23.26 -7.95
C LYS A 7 -2.72 24.45 -7.26
N VAL A 8 -2.86 25.58 -7.95
CA VAL A 8 -3.51 26.76 -7.39
C VAL A 8 -5.04 26.61 -7.45
N ILE A 9 -5.70 26.74 -6.31
CA ILE A 9 -7.17 26.78 -6.17
C ILE A 9 -7.59 28.19 -5.78
N VAL A 10 -8.59 28.73 -6.46
CA VAL A 10 -9.21 30.02 -6.10
C VAL A 10 -10.43 29.75 -5.22
N GLN A 11 -10.41 30.28 -4.00
CA GLN A 11 -11.53 30.17 -3.08
C GLN A 11 -12.66 31.14 -3.48
N LYS A 12 -13.87 30.94 -2.92
CA LYS A 12 -15.01 31.87 -3.08
C LYS A 12 -14.68 33.31 -2.65
N SER A 13 -13.71 33.49 -1.74
CA SER A 13 -13.21 34.79 -1.29
C SER A 13 -12.27 35.49 -2.30
N GLY A 14 -11.94 34.85 -3.42
CA GLY A 14 -10.93 35.32 -4.38
C GLY A 14 -9.48 34.99 -4.00
N LYS A 15 -9.24 34.43 -2.80
CA LYS A 15 -7.89 34.03 -2.35
C LYS A 15 -7.36 32.86 -3.17
N LYS A 16 -6.12 32.98 -3.66
CA LYS A 16 -5.37 31.90 -4.32
C LYS A 16 -4.65 31.05 -3.28
N VAL A 17 -4.89 29.74 -3.30
CA VAL A 17 -4.31 28.78 -2.34
C VAL A 17 -3.53 27.71 -3.10
N PRO A 18 -2.21 27.57 -2.89
CA PRO A 18 -1.43 26.49 -3.46
C PRO A 18 -1.73 25.19 -2.73
N VAL A 19 -2.16 24.16 -3.46
CA VAL A 19 -2.34 22.80 -2.96
C VAL A 19 -1.17 21.94 -3.45
N VAL A 20 -0.56 21.19 -2.53
CA VAL A 20 0.61 20.34 -2.82
C VAL A 20 0.44 18.94 -2.24
N GLN A 21 1.02 17.97 -2.92
CA GLN A 21 1.20 16.59 -2.46
C GLN A 21 2.49 16.03 -3.07
N ALA A 22 3.23 15.24 -2.32
CA ALA A 22 4.50 14.64 -2.76
C ALA A 22 4.36 13.12 -2.99
N TYR A 23 3.32 12.72 -3.73
CA TYR A 23 3.06 11.33 -4.09
C TYR A 23 2.90 10.41 -2.85
N GLY A 24 3.75 9.40 -2.68
CA GLY A 24 3.74 8.42 -1.59
C GLY A 24 5.07 7.69 -1.43
N TYR A 25 5.18 6.90 -0.36
CA TYR A 25 6.33 6.04 -0.04
C TYR A 25 7.67 6.79 0.07
N THR A 26 7.63 8.07 0.44
CA THR A 26 8.82 8.94 0.54
C THR A 26 9.70 8.94 -0.70
N LYS A 27 9.16 8.61 -1.88
CA LYS A 27 9.92 8.60 -3.15
C LYS A 27 10.30 10.01 -3.61
N TYR A 28 9.48 10.99 -3.23
CA TYR A 28 9.71 12.40 -3.52
C TYR A 28 9.70 13.22 -2.23
N LEU A 29 10.61 14.18 -2.14
CA LEU A 29 10.59 15.22 -1.12
C LEU A 29 9.88 16.45 -1.69
N GLY A 30 8.73 16.82 -1.13
CA GLY A 30 8.02 18.03 -1.56
C GLY A 30 8.84 19.28 -1.23
N LYS A 31 9.18 20.09 -2.24
CA LYS A 31 9.83 21.40 -2.05
C LYS A 31 8.96 22.49 -2.67
N LEU A 32 8.60 23.48 -1.86
CA LEU A 32 7.80 24.63 -2.28
C LEU A 32 8.37 25.90 -1.65
N ASP A 33 8.80 26.83 -2.49
CA ASP A 33 9.30 28.13 -2.07
C ASP A 33 8.14 29.13 -2.09
N LEU A 34 7.87 29.75 -0.94
CA LEU A 34 6.77 30.69 -0.75
C LEU A 34 7.32 32.10 -0.52
N VAL A 35 6.78 33.07 -1.25
CA VAL A 35 7.06 34.49 -1.03
C VAL A 35 5.80 35.16 -0.54
N TRP A 36 5.92 35.93 0.54
CA TRP A 36 4.81 36.62 1.18
C TRP A 36 5.00 38.13 1.09
N HIS A 37 3.89 38.86 1.00
CA HIS A 37 3.86 40.29 1.25
C HIS A 37 3.88 40.56 2.77
N ALA A 38 4.24 41.79 3.15
CA ALA A 38 4.25 42.22 4.56
C ALA A 38 2.86 42.18 5.22
N ASN A 39 1.79 42.24 4.43
CA ASN A 39 0.40 42.09 4.91
C ASN A 39 -0.06 40.62 5.00
N PHE A 40 0.88 39.66 5.01
CA PHE A 40 0.62 38.22 5.07
C PHE A 40 -0.23 37.65 3.92
N THR A 41 -0.26 38.34 2.77
CA THR A 41 -0.82 37.79 1.53
C THR A 41 0.26 37.06 0.74
N LEU A 42 -0.10 35.93 0.13
CA LEU A 42 0.83 35.11 -0.63
C LEU A 42 1.14 35.80 -1.97
N LYS A 43 2.42 36.11 -2.21
CA LYS A 43 2.91 36.75 -3.45
C LYS A 43 3.18 35.71 -4.52
N SER A 44 3.89 34.64 -4.19
CA SER A 44 4.18 33.54 -5.12
C SER A 44 4.41 32.23 -4.38
N ALA A 45 4.16 31.13 -5.09
CA ALA A 45 4.42 29.77 -4.65
C ALA A 45 4.98 28.98 -5.83
N ILE A 46 6.26 28.65 -5.79
CA ILE A 46 6.98 28.00 -6.90
C ILE A 46 7.78 26.84 -6.32
N GLY A 47 7.78 25.69 -6.99
CA GLY A 47 8.56 24.55 -6.54
C GLY A 47 8.28 23.31 -7.36
N ASN A 48 8.88 22.20 -6.97
CA ASN A 48 8.60 20.88 -7.49
C ASN A 48 9.05 19.82 -6.48
N PRO A 49 8.42 18.63 -6.46
CA PRO A 49 8.92 17.51 -5.69
C PRO A 49 10.30 17.07 -6.20
N ILE A 50 11.25 16.88 -5.29
CA ILE A 50 12.59 16.37 -5.57
C ILE A 50 12.53 14.86 -5.58
N LEU A 51 12.95 14.22 -6.67
CA LEU A 51 13.08 12.76 -6.73
C LEU A 51 14.24 12.31 -5.84
N LEU A 52 13.95 11.47 -4.86
CA LEU A 52 14.97 10.83 -4.02
C LEU A 52 15.44 9.55 -4.71
N ASN A 53 16.51 9.67 -5.51
CA ASN A 53 17.16 8.56 -6.21
C ASN A 53 18.60 8.37 -5.70
N SER A 54 19.36 7.51 -6.35
CA SER A 54 20.77 7.22 -6.02
C SER A 54 21.74 8.38 -6.24
N SER A 55 21.33 9.49 -6.88
CA SER A 55 22.21 10.66 -7.00
C SER A 55 22.30 11.49 -5.72
N VAL A 56 21.40 11.25 -4.74
CA VAL A 56 21.48 11.84 -3.40
C VAL A 56 22.06 10.79 -2.45
N CYS A 57 23.23 11.08 -1.89
CA CYS A 57 23.86 10.20 -0.90
C CYS A 57 22.96 10.07 0.33
N LYS A 58 22.89 8.86 0.88
CA LYS A 58 22.30 8.64 2.19
C LYS A 58 23.16 9.29 3.26
N ASP A 59 22.50 9.78 4.30
CA ASP A 59 23.19 10.23 5.50
C ASP A 59 23.77 9.02 6.25
N LYS A 60 25.02 9.14 6.72
CA LYS A 60 25.76 8.02 7.32
C LYS A 60 25.16 7.58 8.66
N GLU A 61 24.85 8.53 9.53
CA GLU A 61 24.32 8.23 10.87
C GLU A 61 22.94 7.57 10.77
N VAL A 62 22.10 8.07 9.85
CA VAL A 62 20.78 7.48 9.58
C VAL A 62 20.90 6.10 8.96
N GLU A 63 21.82 5.88 8.02
CA GLU A 63 22.03 4.57 7.39
C GLU A 63 22.53 3.54 8.41
N GLU A 64 23.48 3.90 9.28
CA GLU A 64 24.00 3.02 10.32
C GLU A 64 22.91 2.59 11.31
N GLU A 65 22.08 3.52 11.79
CA GLU A 65 20.98 3.18 12.69
C GLU A 65 19.90 2.34 11.96
N THR A 66 19.62 2.64 10.69
CA THR A 66 18.69 1.84 9.87
C THR A 66 19.17 0.39 9.73
N LEU A 67 20.45 0.17 9.47
CA LEU A 67 21.04 -1.17 9.33
C LEU A 67 20.98 -1.96 10.64
N LYS A 68 21.23 -1.29 11.77
CA LYS A 68 21.14 -1.89 13.12
C LYS A 68 19.73 -2.39 13.46
N TRP A 69 18.68 -1.66 13.07
CA TRP A 69 17.31 -2.12 13.28
C TRP A 69 16.89 -3.19 12.28
N THR A 70 17.32 -3.04 11.02
CA THR A 70 17.01 -4.02 9.96
C THR A 70 17.64 -5.38 10.25
N SER A 71 18.87 -5.43 10.78
CA SER A 71 19.55 -6.69 11.11
C SER A 71 18.81 -7.50 12.18
N ARG A 72 18.16 -6.84 13.15
CA ARG A 72 17.34 -7.51 14.18
C ARG A 72 16.09 -8.18 13.61
N LEU A 73 15.64 -7.75 12.44
CA LEU A 73 14.47 -8.29 11.76
C LEU A 73 14.86 -9.26 10.62
N ALA A 74 16.15 -9.40 10.32
CA ALA A 74 16.62 -10.12 9.13
C ALA A 74 16.18 -11.58 9.12
N ASP A 75 16.29 -12.27 10.26
CA ASP A 75 15.90 -13.68 10.37
C ASP A 75 14.39 -13.86 10.17
N LEU A 76 13.59 -13.01 10.82
CA LEU A 76 12.13 -13.05 10.72
C LEU A 76 11.65 -12.72 9.29
N LEU A 77 12.16 -11.64 8.70
CA LEU A 77 11.75 -11.20 7.36
C LEU A 77 12.34 -12.06 6.24
N GLY A 78 13.47 -12.70 6.49
CA GLY A 78 14.17 -13.59 5.59
C GLY A 78 13.59 -15.01 5.53
N GLU A 79 12.71 -15.38 6.47
CA GLU A 79 12.11 -16.71 6.50
C GLU A 79 11.37 -17.01 5.18
N ARG A 80 11.82 -18.06 4.48
CA ARG A 80 11.23 -18.49 3.21
C ARG A 80 9.85 -19.11 3.43
N LYS A 81 8.86 -18.61 2.70
CA LYS A 81 7.48 -19.11 2.70
C LYS A 81 7.09 -19.83 1.41
N GLY A 82 7.84 -19.63 0.31
CA GLY A 82 7.58 -20.35 -0.92
C GLY A 82 8.26 -19.74 -2.14
N ALA A 83 7.61 -19.89 -3.28
CA ALA A 83 8.04 -19.39 -4.58
C ALA A 83 6.84 -18.92 -5.39
N SER A 84 7.05 -17.95 -6.29
CA SER A 84 6.08 -17.58 -7.31
C SER A 84 6.78 -17.53 -8.68
N ARG A 85 6.21 -18.24 -9.66
CA ARG A 85 6.69 -18.22 -11.05
C ARG A 85 6.14 -17.05 -11.87
N VAL A 86 5.17 -16.32 -11.32
CA VAL A 86 4.49 -15.21 -11.96
C VAL A 86 4.53 -13.98 -11.08
N LEU A 87 4.34 -12.80 -11.68
CA LEU A 87 4.14 -11.57 -10.94
C LEU A 87 2.81 -11.69 -10.17
N LEU A 88 2.84 -11.57 -8.86
CA LEU A 88 1.63 -11.38 -8.06
C LEU A 88 1.32 -9.89 -8.05
N ASN A 89 0.41 -9.46 -8.93
CA ASN A 89 0.10 -8.07 -9.18
C ASN A 89 -0.82 -7.51 -8.09
N GLY A 90 -0.31 -6.55 -7.31
CA GLY A 90 -1.07 -5.84 -6.27
C GLY A 90 -1.94 -4.68 -6.77
N THR A 91 -2.00 -4.42 -8.08
CA THR A 91 -2.83 -3.36 -8.68
C THR A 91 -4.28 -3.82 -8.80
N CYS A 92 -4.99 -3.84 -7.68
CA CYS A 92 -6.28 -4.52 -7.52
C CYS A 92 -7.50 -3.59 -7.42
N ARG A 93 -7.31 -2.27 -7.59
CA ARG A 93 -8.35 -1.27 -7.26
C ARG A 93 -9.35 -0.99 -8.38
N LEU A 94 -8.95 -1.24 -9.63
CA LEU A 94 -9.74 -0.85 -10.81
C LEU A 94 -10.29 -2.07 -11.56
N ASN A 95 -9.70 -3.24 -11.33
CA ASN A 95 -9.99 -4.47 -12.03
C ASN A 95 -9.52 -5.65 -11.20
N GLU A 96 -9.91 -6.85 -11.62
CA GLU A 96 -9.41 -8.10 -11.07
C GLU A 96 -7.87 -8.17 -11.15
N CYS A 97 -7.26 -8.74 -10.10
CA CYS A 97 -5.83 -8.94 -10.01
C CYS A 97 -5.55 -10.35 -9.45
N ASN A 98 -4.48 -10.98 -9.93
CA ASN A 98 -4.14 -12.33 -9.49
C ASN A 98 -3.67 -12.41 -8.02
N MET A 99 -3.13 -11.32 -7.44
CA MET A 99 -2.83 -11.28 -6.00
C MET A 99 -4.12 -11.38 -5.17
N GLY A 100 -5.17 -10.68 -5.59
CA GLY A 100 -6.48 -10.73 -4.94
C GLY A 100 -7.04 -12.16 -4.97
N ASN A 101 -7.01 -12.79 -6.14
CA ASN A 101 -7.45 -14.17 -6.32
C ASN A 101 -6.65 -15.13 -5.42
N PHE A 102 -5.32 -15.03 -5.44
CA PHE A 102 -4.46 -15.85 -4.58
C PHE A 102 -4.79 -15.69 -3.09
N ILE A 103 -5.03 -14.46 -2.62
CA ILE A 103 -5.40 -14.20 -1.23
C ILE A 103 -6.75 -14.82 -0.90
N THR A 104 -7.77 -14.63 -1.74
CA THR A 104 -9.11 -15.18 -1.49
C THR A 104 -9.11 -16.71 -1.53
N ASP A 105 -8.33 -17.32 -2.42
CA ASP A 105 -8.16 -18.77 -2.49
C ASP A 105 -7.46 -19.30 -1.22
N ALA A 106 -6.43 -18.60 -0.73
CA ALA A 106 -5.76 -18.95 0.51
C ALA A 106 -6.68 -18.82 1.74
N LEU A 107 -7.56 -17.81 1.76
CA LEU A 107 -8.57 -17.63 2.81
C LEU A 107 -9.57 -18.78 2.82
N ILE A 108 -10.12 -19.15 1.66
CA ILE A 108 -11.04 -20.30 1.55
C ILE A 108 -10.33 -21.59 1.94
N HIS A 109 -9.12 -21.83 1.44
CA HIS A 109 -8.33 -23.00 1.81
C HIS A 109 -8.10 -23.11 3.32
N TYR A 110 -7.80 -21.99 3.99
CA TYR A 110 -7.69 -21.94 5.45
C TYR A 110 -9.01 -22.31 6.13
N VAL A 111 -10.13 -21.73 5.71
CA VAL A 111 -11.45 -21.98 6.31
C VAL A 111 -11.92 -23.42 6.10
N VAL A 112 -11.68 -24.00 4.92
CA VAL A 112 -11.97 -25.41 4.62
C VAL A 112 -11.24 -26.31 5.60
N ASN A 113 -9.95 -26.08 5.84
CA ASN A 113 -9.16 -26.88 6.78
C ASN A 113 -9.62 -26.74 8.24
N GLU A 114 -10.25 -25.61 8.60
CA GLU A 114 -10.84 -25.37 9.92
C GLU A 114 -12.28 -25.89 10.04
N THR A 115 -12.93 -26.26 8.92
CA THR A 115 -14.29 -26.79 8.92
C THR A 115 -14.28 -28.22 9.45
N LYS A 116 -15.14 -28.52 10.42
CA LYS A 116 -15.22 -29.84 11.09
C LYS A 116 -16.54 -30.58 10.83
N ASP A 117 -17.38 -30.06 9.95
CA ASP A 117 -18.66 -30.67 9.58
C ASP A 117 -18.44 -31.69 8.45
N ASP A 118 -18.78 -32.96 8.70
CA ASP A 118 -18.63 -34.03 7.71
C ASP A 118 -19.68 -33.95 6.57
N ASN A 119 -20.72 -33.13 6.72
CA ASN A 119 -21.81 -33.02 5.73
C ASN A 119 -21.58 -31.91 4.70
N THR A 120 -20.64 -30.99 4.94
CA THR A 120 -20.34 -29.87 4.06
C THR A 120 -18.83 -29.73 3.89
N TRP A 121 -18.37 -29.34 2.70
CA TRP A 121 -16.93 -29.13 2.47
C TRP A 121 -16.43 -27.82 3.09
N THR A 122 -17.32 -26.84 3.33
CA THR A 122 -17.06 -25.61 4.08
C THR A 122 -18.37 -24.93 4.53
N ASP A 123 -18.31 -24.18 5.63
CA ASP A 123 -19.37 -23.30 6.13
C ASP A 123 -19.33 -21.88 5.51
N ALA A 124 -18.24 -21.50 4.84
CA ALA A 124 -18.09 -20.18 4.22
C ALA A 124 -17.40 -20.28 2.84
N PRO A 125 -18.16 -20.56 1.76
CA PRO A 125 -17.62 -20.81 0.42
C PRO A 125 -17.25 -19.56 -0.39
N ILE A 126 -17.50 -18.36 0.16
CA ILE A 126 -17.27 -17.08 -0.52
C ILE A 126 -16.30 -16.24 0.33
N ALA A 127 -15.21 -15.78 -0.29
CA ALA A 127 -14.27 -14.85 0.32
C ALA A 127 -14.33 -13.49 -0.39
N LEU A 128 -14.36 -12.42 0.40
CA LEU A 128 -14.22 -11.06 -0.08
C LEU A 128 -12.97 -10.45 0.54
N PHE A 129 -12.19 -9.73 -0.27
CA PHE A 129 -11.01 -9.04 0.20
C PHE A 129 -10.93 -7.65 -0.41
N ASN A 130 -10.85 -6.62 0.43
CA ASN A 130 -10.82 -5.25 -0.07
C ASN A 130 -9.45 -4.92 -0.66
N SER A 131 -9.42 -4.51 -1.93
CA SER A 131 -8.16 -4.20 -2.64
C SER A 131 -7.31 -3.11 -2.00
N GLY A 132 -7.88 -2.24 -1.15
CA GLY A 132 -7.15 -1.23 -0.39
C GLY A 132 -6.16 -1.81 0.64
N ALA A 133 -6.38 -3.05 1.07
CA ALA A 133 -5.49 -3.78 1.99
C ALA A 133 -4.26 -4.37 1.29
N ILE A 134 -4.29 -4.54 -0.04
CA ILE A 134 -3.15 -5.00 -0.85
C ILE A 134 -2.26 -3.78 -1.17
N ARG A 135 -1.00 -3.81 -0.74
CA ARG A 135 -0.13 -2.63 -0.70
C ARG A 135 1.04 -2.64 -1.67
N SER A 136 1.45 -3.82 -2.11
CA SER A 136 2.50 -4.00 -3.12
C SER A 136 2.31 -5.28 -3.92
N SER A 137 2.96 -5.35 -5.08
CA SER A 137 3.14 -6.59 -5.82
C SER A 137 4.29 -7.43 -5.24
N ILE A 138 4.34 -8.70 -5.60
CA ILE A 138 5.50 -9.58 -5.35
C ILE A 138 6.00 -10.06 -6.71
N GLU A 139 7.26 -9.74 -7.03
CA GLU A 139 7.92 -10.16 -8.26
C GLU A 139 8.13 -11.68 -8.31
N PRO A 140 8.22 -12.29 -9.51
CA PRO A 140 8.57 -13.70 -9.65
C PRO A 140 9.90 -14.01 -8.93
N THR A 141 9.89 -15.02 -8.06
CA THR A 141 11.06 -15.42 -7.28
C THR A 141 10.88 -16.83 -6.71
N ASP A 142 11.97 -17.59 -6.62
CA ASP A 142 11.98 -18.90 -5.94
C ASP A 142 12.04 -18.79 -4.41
N ASN A 143 12.16 -17.56 -3.89
CA ASN A 143 12.31 -17.27 -2.47
C ASN A 143 11.35 -16.16 -2.03
N VAL A 144 10.05 -16.43 -2.08
CA VAL A 144 9.06 -15.58 -1.43
C VAL A 144 9.26 -15.71 0.08
N THR A 145 9.52 -14.59 0.74
CA THR A 145 9.82 -14.54 2.18
C THR A 145 8.71 -13.85 2.97
N TRP A 146 8.76 -13.96 4.29
CA TRP A 146 7.85 -13.23 5.18
C TRP A 146 7.89 -11.72 4.97
N GLY A 147 9.07 -11.14 4.69
CA GLY A 147 9.21 -9.72 4.36
C GLY A 147 8.44 -9.31 3.11
N HIS A 148 8.39 -10.15 2.08
CA HIS A 148 7.57 -9.89 0.90
C HIS A 148 6.07 -9.88 1.23
N LEU A 149 5.62 -10.84 2.05
CA LEU A 149 4.22 -10.94 2.46
C LEU A 149 3.78 -9.78 3.35
N ILE A 150 4.60 -9.38 4.33
CA ILE A 150 4.34 -8.21 5.18
C ILE A 150 4.31 -6.93 4.35
N ALA A 151 5.22 -6.76 3.38
CA ALA A 151 5.18 -5.58 2.52
C ALA A 151 3.89 -5.51 1.69
N ALA A 152 3.42 -6.65 1.19
CA ALA A 152 2.18 -6.75 0.41
C ALA A 152 0.91 -6.61 1.27
N LEU A 153 0.89 -7.17 2.48
CA LEU A 153 -0.23 -7.23 3.41
C LEU A 153 0.21 -6.79 4.83
N PRO A 154 0.52 -5.50 5.05
CA PRO A 154 1.16 -5.01 6.27
C PRO A 154 0.19 -4.84 7.44
N PHE A 155 -1.10 -5.00 7.20
CA PHE A 155 -2.12 -4.83 8.24
C PHE A 155 -2.46 -6.18 8.83
N ASP A 156 -2.21 -6.31 10.13
CA ASP A 156 -2.66 -7.46 10.91
C ASP A 156 -4.18 -7.39 11.06
N LYS A 157 -4.89 -7.99 10.09
CA LYS A 157 -6.35 -8.03 10.02
C LYS A 157 -6.80 -9.44 10.39
N GLN A 158 -7.80 -9.49 11.26
CA GLN A 158 -8.48 -10.75 11.57
C GLN A 158 -9.37 -11.16 10.40
N ILE A 159 -9.39 -12.47 10.12
CA ILE A 159 -10.32 -13.09 9.19
C ILE A 159 -11.65 -13.28 9.93
N ALA A 160 -12.75 -12.79 9.35
CA ALA A 160 -14.09 -12.92 9.92
C ALA A 160 -14.96 -13.81 9.03
N ARG A 161 -15.70 -14.74 9.64
CA ARG A 161 -16.76 -15.51 8.99
C ARG A 161 -18.10 -14.85 9.32
N LEU A 162 -18.91 -14.57 8.30
CA LEU A 162 -20.17 -13.86 8.43
C LEU A 162 -21.28 -14.65 7.73
N SER A 163 -22.43 -14.78 8.40
CA SER A 163 -23.66 -15.24 7.77
C SER A 163 -24.53 -14.04 7.41
N MET A 164 -24.97 -13.95 6.16
CA MET A 164 -25.79 -12.85 5.68
C MET A 164 -26.69 -13.26 4.52
N ASN A 165 -27.77 -12.52 4.32
CA ASN A 165 -28.64 -12.69 3.16
C ASN A 165 -27.91 -12.29 1.87
N GLY A 166 -28.20 -12.99 0.76
CA GLY A 166 -27.65 -12.65 -0.56
C GLY A 166 -27.98 -11.22 -1.02
N SER A 167 -29.12 -10.67 -0.58
CA SER A 167 -29.47 -9.27 -0.83
C SER A 167 -28.52 -8.26 -0.18
N THR A 168 -27.90 -8.62 0.94
CA THR A 168 -26.89 -7.78 1.60
C THR A 168 -25.57 -7.87 0.84
N LEU A 169 -25.17 -9.08 0.44
CA LEU A 169 -23.97 -9.31 -0.36
C LEU A 169 -24.02 -8.55 -1.70
N LEU A 170 -25.17 -8.54 -2.37
CA LEU A 170 -25.35 -7.82 -3.64
C LEU A 170 -25.22 -6.29 -3.51
N LYS A 171 -25.46 -5.73 -2.31
CA LYS A 171 -25.34 -4.29 -2.06
C LYS A 171 -23.92 -3.85 -1.72
N ALA A 172 -23.07 -4.78 -1.27
CA ALA A 172 -21.69 -4.52 -0.88
C ALA A 172 -20.81 -4.27 -2.11
#